data_AF-A0A943FR36-F1
#
_entry.id   AF-A0A943FR36-F1
#
_cell.length_a   1.000
_cell.length_b   1.000
_cell.length_c   1.000
_cell.angle_alpha   90.00
_cell.angle_beta   90.00
_cell.angle_gamma   90.00
#
_symmetry.space_group_name_H-M   'P 1'
#
loop_
_entity.id
_entity.type
_entity.pdbx_description
1 polymer ?
#
loop_
_entity_poly.entity_id
_entity_poly.type
_entity_poly.pdbx_seq_one_letter_code
_entity_poly.pdbx_strand_id
1 'polypeptide(L)'
;MQEYKDAVREHLSSYVCQLRQRRGLTQEEMAEKLRITARAYGDLERGKFCFSAPALIALLLILKEDEVAELLNDFRKITEKLDGKEVA
;
A
#
# COMPACT_ATOMS: atom_id res chain seq x y z
N MET A 1 -16.67 4.79 -6.96
CA MET A 1 -16.39 3.77 -5.90
C MET A 1 -15.45 2.64 -6.32
N GLN A 2 -15.67 1.96 -7.47
CA GLN A 2 -14.77 0.88 -7.91
C GLN A 2 -13.37 1.42 -8.26
N GLU A 3 -13.30 2.52 -9.03
CA GLU A 3 -12.04 3.19 -9.37
C GLU A 3 -11.23 3.62 -8.14
N TYR A 4 -11.91 4.10 -7.09
CA TYR A 4 -11.26 4.43 -5.83
C TYR A 4 -10.63 3.19 -5.16
N LYS A 5 -11.34 2.05 -5.14
CA LYS A 5 -10.80 0.80 -4.58
C LYS A 5 -9.58 0.32 -5.37
N ASP A 6 -9.63 0.45 -6.69
CA ASP A 6 -8.51 0.09 -7.57
C ASP A 6 -7.30 1.01 -7.34
N ALA A 7 -7.53 2.32 -7.23
CA ALA A 7 -6.49 3.29 -6.91
C ALA A 7 -5.82 3.02 -5.55
N VAL A 8 -6.61 2.71 -4.51
CA VAL A 8 -6.06 2.31 -3.18
C VAL A 8 -5.19 1.06 -3.32
N ARG A 9 -5.69 0.05 -4.03
CA ARG A 9 -5.00 -1.23 -4.21
C ARG A 9 -3.67 -1.06 -4.93
N GLU A 10 -3.66 -0.33 -6.04
CA GLU A 10 -2.46 -0.06 -6.84
C GLU A 10 -1.44 0.78 -6.08
N HIS A 11 -1.89 1.82 -5.37
CA HIS A 11 -1.02 2.67 -4.57
C HIS A 11 -0.34 1.89 -3.45
N LEU A 12 -1.11 1.13 -2.67
CA LEU A 12 -0.58 0.36 -1.54
C LEU A 12 0.30 -0.80 -1.98
N SER A 13 -0.03 -1.52 -3.06
CA SER A 13 0.80 -2.62 -3.57
C SER A 13 2.15 -2.12 -4.10
N SER A 14 2.13 -1.02 -4.84
CA SER A 14 3.34 -0.37 -5.35
C SER A 14 4.21 0.13 -4.20
N TYR A 15 3.61 0.85 -3.25
CA TYR A 15 4.32 1.42 -2.11
C TYR A 15 4.98 0.34 -1.24
N VAL A 16 4.26 -0.74 -0.90
CA VAL A 16 4.81 -1.79 -0.04
C VAL A 16 5.93 -2.59 -0.72
N CYS A 17 5.84 -2.77 -2.03
CA CYS A 17 6.90 -3.41 -2.84
C CYS A 17 8.17 -2.54 -2.84
N GLN A 18 8.02 -1.24 -3.10
CA GLN A 18 9.13 -0.29 -3.06
C GLN A 18 9.75 -0.19 -1.67
N LEU A 19 8.93 -0.06 -0.62
CA LEU A 19 9.38 -0.02 0.77
C LEU A 19 10.22 -1.24 1.13
N ARG A 20 9.77 -2.45 0.76
CA ARG A 20 10.50 -3.69 0.99
C ARG A 20 11.87 -3.65 0.32
N GLN A 21 11.92 -3.23 -0.96
CA GLN A 21 13.17 -3.12 -1.71
C GLN A 21 14.11 -2.07 -1.13
N ARG A 22 13.61 -0.87 -0.77
CA ARG A 22 14.40 0.20 -0.11
C ARG A 22 15.04 -0.28 1.20
N ARG A 23 14.33 -1.14 1.93
CA ARG A 23 14.80 -1.69 3.21
C ARG A 23 15.60 -2.99 3.07
N GLY A 24 15.79 -3.51 1.86
CA GLY A 24 16.54 -4.75 1.61
C GLY A 24 15.90 -6.01 2.19
N LEU A 25 14.57 -6.03 2.35
CA LEU A 25 13.85 -7.12 3.00
C LEU A 25 13.43 -8.21 2.00
N THR A 26 13.40 -9.46 2.45
CA THR A 26 12.76 -10.57 1.72
C THR A 26 11.22 -10.45 1.78
N GLN A 27 10.53 -11.23 0.96
CA GLN A 27 9.06 -11.28 1.02
C GLN A 27 8.59 -11.84 2.36
N GLU A 28 9.31 -12.82 2.91
CA GLU A 28 9.03 -13.45 4.20
C GLU A 28 9.20 -12.46 5.36
N GLU A 29 10.31 -11.72 5.40
CA GLU A 29 10.57 -10.71 6.44
C GLU A 29 9.53 -9.59 6.42
N MET A 30 9.12 -9.16 5.22
CA MET A 30 8.07 -8.15 5.08
C MET A 30 6.70 -8.69 5.49
N ALA A 31 6.38 -9.93 5.11
CA ALA A 31 5.14 -10.59 5.51
C ALA A 31 5.02 -10.73 7.02
N GLU A 32 6.12 -11.06 7.71
CA GLU A 32 6.17 -11.13 9.17
C GLU A 32 5.87 -9.77 9.80
N LYS A 33 6.51 -8.69 9.30
CA LYS A 33 6.24 -7.32 9.77
C LYS A 33 4.78 -6.91 9.58
N LEU A 34 4.17 -7.33 8.47
CA LEU A 34 2.77 -7.07 8.15
C LEU A 34 1.80 -8.04 8.82
N ARG A 35 2.30 -9.04 9.56
CA ARG A 35 1.52 -10.08 10.26
C ARG A 35 0.60 -10.87 9.32
N ILE A 36 1.12 -11.20 8.14
CA ILE A 36 0.44 -12.01 7.12
C ILE A 36 1.36 -13.14 6.64
N THR A 37 0.82 -14.07 5.85
CA THR A 37 1.64 -15.12 5.25
C THR A 37 2.46 -14.57 4.08
N ALA A 38 3.63 -15.18 3.81
CA ALA A 38 4.46 -14.83 2.64
C ALA A 38 3.67 -14.94 1.32
N ARG A 39 2.78 -15.93 1.22
CA ARG A 39 1.86 -16.07 0.07
C ARG A 39 0.94 -14.87 -0.07
N ALA A 40 0.29 -14.44 1.01
CA ALA A 40 -0.59 -13.28 1.00
C ALA A 40 0.19 -12.00 0.64
N TYR A 41 1.41 -11.85 1.15
CA TYR A 41 2.29 -10.75 0.77
C TYR A 41 2.64 -10.77 -0.73
N GLY A 42 3.03 -11.92 -1.28
CA GLY A 42 3.30 -12.05 -2.71
C GLY A 42 2.07 -11.75 -3.58
N ASP A 43 0.86 -12.07 -3.12
CA ASP A 43 -0.38 -11.69 -3.81
C ASP A 43 -0.68 -10.19 -3.68
N LEU A 44 -0.30 -9.54 -2.57
CA LEU A 44 -0.36 -8.07 -2.42
C LEU A 44 0.58 -7.36 -3.39
N GLU A 45 1.84 -7.78 -3.52
CA GLU A 45 2.80 -7.16 -4.46
C GLU A 45 2.35 -7.31 -5.92
N ARG A 46 1.66 -8.39 -6.26
CA ARG A 46 1.03 -8.59 -7.59
C ARG A 46 -0.28 -7.85 -7.77
N GLY A 47 -0.74 -7.12 -6.75
CA GLY A 47 -2.00 -6.39 -6.77
C GLY A 47 -3.24 -7.28 -6.85
N LYS A 48 -3.19 -8.58 -6.52
CA LYS A 48 -4.39 -9.44 -6.60
C LYS A 48 -5.44 -9.09 -5.55
N PHE A 49 -4.99 -8.68 -4.37
CA PHE A 49 -5.83 -8.28 -3.26
C PHE A 49 -5.33 -6.97 -2.65
N CYS A 50 -6.17 -6.31 -1.87
CA CYS A 50 -5.79 -5.14 -1.08
C CYS A 50 -5.51 -5.56 0.38
N PHE A 51 -4.93 -4.64 1.14
CA PHE A 51 -4.69 -4.84 2.56
C PHE A 51 -5.99 -5.08 3.33
N SER A 52 -5.96 -6.02 4.28
CA SER A 52 -6.93 -6.05 5.37
C SER A 52 -6.63 -4.91 6.36
N ALA A 53 -7.62 -4.50 7.15
CA ALA A 53 -7.41 -3.44 8.15
C ALA A 53 -6.23 -3.76 9.11
N PRO A 54 -6.09 -4.98 9.68
CA PRO A 54 -4.94 -5.31 10.52
C PRO A 54 -3.59 -5.19 9.81
N ALA A 55 -3.50 -5.65 8.55
CA ALA A 55 -2.26 -5.55 7.78
C ALA A 55 -1.91 -4.09 7.45
N LEU A 56 -2.92 -3.24 7.21
CA LEU A 56 -2.72 -1.81 7.00
C LEU A 56 -2.21 -1.12 8.28
N ILE A 57 -2.78 -1.43 9.44
CA ILE A 57 -2.26 -0.91 10.72
C ILE A 57 -0.83 -1.40 10.96
N ALA A 58 -0.52 -2.66 10.67
CA ALA A 58 0.84 -3.19 10.77
C ALA A 58 1.81 -2.45 9.85
N LEU A 59 1.41 -2.13 8.61
CA LEU A 59 2.19 -1.29 7.69
C LEU A 59 2.46 0.10 8.31
N LEU A 60 1.42 0.79 8.80
CA LEU A 60 1.57 2.13 9.37
C LEU A 60 2.51 2.13 10.59
N LEU A 61 2.50 1.08 11.40
CA LEU A 61 3.36 0.97 12.59
C LEU A 61 4.85 0.75 12.26
N ILE A 62 5.19 0.24 11.08
CA ILE A 62 6.60 0.03 10.67
C ILE A 62 7.19 1.20 9.88
N LEU A 63 6.36 2.15 9.48
CA LEU A 63 6.76 3.36 8.77
C LEU A 63 7.26 4.42 9.75
N LYS A 64 8.24 5.21 9.29
CA LYS A 64 8.59 6.47 9.93
C LYS A 64 7.52 7.53 9.62
N GLU A 65 7.47 8.60 10.41
CA GLU A 65 6.47 9.68 10.23
C GLU A 65 6.51 10.31 8.83
N ASP A 66 7.72 10.54 8.30
CA ASP A 66 7.94 11.06 6.94
C ASP A 66 7.44 10.09 5.86
N GLU A 67 7.63 8.79 6.07
CA GLU A 67 7.14 7.74 5.17
C GLU A 67 5.61 7.60 5.22
N VAL A 68 4.98 7.78 6.40
CA VAL A 68 3.51 7.86 6.50
C VAL A 68 2.98 9.07 5.74
N ALA A 69 3.63 10.23 5.91
CA ALA A 69 3.27 11.43 5.20
C ALA A 69 3.44 11.26 3.68
N GLU A 70 4.53 10.67 3.21
CA GLU A 70 4.78 10.31 1.80
C GLU A 70 3.62 9.47 1.25
N LEU A 71 3.31 8.34 1.90
CA LEU A 71 2.23 7.43 1.50
C LEU A 71 0.88 8.16 1.34
N LEU A 72 0.51 8.97 2.33
CA LEU A 72 -0.80 9.67 2.34
C LEU A 72 -0.83 10.86 1.38
N ASN A 73 0.26 11.61 1.25
CA ASN A 73 0.34 12.75 0.35
C ASN A 73 0.27 12.32 -1.11
N ASP A 74 0.94 11.21 -1.46
CA ASP A 74 0.86 10.67 -2.82
C ASP A 74 -0.54 10.14 -3.13
N PHE A 75 -1.20 9.49 -2.17
CA PHE A 75 -2.58 9.07 -2.36
C PHE A 75 -3.53 10.27 -2.50
N ARG A 76 -3.33 11.36 -1.75
CA ARG A 76 -4.14 12.59 -1.88
C ARG A 76 -4.08 13.16 -3.29
N LYS A 77 -2.91 13.18 -3.93
CA LYS A 77 -2.77 13.62 -5.33
C LYS A 77 -3.53 12.71 -6.30
N ILE A 78 -3.60 11.41 -6.00
CA ILE A 78 -4.37 10.45 -6.81
C ILE A 78 -5.86 10.74 -6.66
N THR A 79 -6.35 10.95 -5.43
CA THR A 79 -7.78 11.23 -5.19
C THR A 79 -8.21 12.56 -5.81
N GLU A 80 -7.41 13.63 -5.69
CA GLU A 80 -7.69 14.92 -6.33
C GLU A 80 -7.87 14.79 -7.85
N LYS A 81 -7.07 13.94 -8.50
CA LYS A 81 -7.19 13.66 -9.94
C LYS A 81 -8.41 12.82 -10.29
N LEU A 82 -8.83 11.91 -9.41
CA LEU A 82 -10.05 11.11 -9.61
C LEU A 82 -11.28 11.99 -9.46
N ASP A 83 -11.34 12.79 -8.40
CA ASP A 83 -12.44 13.72 -8.13
C ASP A 83 -12.56 14.76 -9.25
N GLY A 84 -11.43 15.31 -9.73
CA GLY A 84 -11.41 16.25 -10.85
C GLY A 84 -11.84 15.64 -12.21
N LYS A 85 -11.78 14.32 -12.37
CA LYS A 85 -12.29 13.61 -13.55
C LYS A 85 -13.79 13.32 -13.46
N GLU A 86 -14.35 13.18 -12.26
CA GLU A 86 -15.79 12.97 -12.07
C GLU A 86 -16.62 14.24 -12.34
N VAL A 87 -15.99 15.42 -12.38
CA VAL A 87 -16.65 16.73 -12.57
C VAL A 87 -16.58 17.22 -14.05
N ALA A 88 -15.89 16.50 -14.94
CA ALA A 88 -15.69 16.88 -16.34
C ALA A 88 -16.58 16.12 -17.33
#